data_AF-A0A2A3MC50-F1
#
_entry.id   AF-A0A2A3MC50-F1
#
_cell.length_a   1.000
_cell.length_b   1.000
_cell.length_c   1.000
_cell.angle_alpha   90.00
_cell.angle_beta   90.00
_cell.angle_gamma   90.00
#
_symmetry.space_group_name_H-M   'P 1'
#
loop_
_entity.id
_entity.type
_entity.pdbx_description
1 polymer ?
#
loop_
_entity_poly.entity_id
_entity_poly.type
_entity_poly.pdbx_seq_one_letter_code
_entity_poly.pdbx_strand_id
1 'polypeptide(L)'
;WQRYFFIGIAVVVSIFLIKLILENRHKGEAIAYSLILGGAMGNLIDRVFRGYVVDSFDFYWRDWHWPAFNLADIAIVLGALLFVSSSLLGKKANTNAESDGSD
;
A
#
# COMPACT_ATOMS: atom_id res chain seq x y z
N TRP A 1 14.23 -4.72 -20.15
CA TRP A 1 12.79 -4.47 -20.41
C TRP A 1 11.97 -4.51 -19.12
N GLN A 2 12.04 -5.59 -18.32
CA GLN A 2 11.29 -5.73 -17.05
C GLN A 2 11.47 -4.54 -16.07
N ARG A 3 12.70 -4.04 -15.90
CA ARG A 3 12.98 -2.86 -15.06
C ARG A 3 12.13 -1.64 -15.41
N TYR A 4 12.10 -1.25 -16.68
CA TYR A 4 11.36 -0.07 -17.15
C TYR A 4 9.85 -0.26 -17.08
N PHE A 5 9.37 -1.49 -17.30
CA PHE A 5 7.96 -1.84 -17.13
C PHE A 5 7.51 -1.64 -15.67
N PHE A 6 8.25 -2.16 -14.70
CA PHE A 6 7.92 -1.99 -13.27
C PHE A 6 8.04 -0.53 -12.81
N ILE A 7 9.02 0.22 -13.33
CA ILE A 7 9.13 1.66 -13.09
C ILE A 7 7.87 2.39 -13.60
N GLY A 8 7.43 2.08 -14.82
CA GLY A 8 6.22 2.67 -15.40
C GLY A 8 4.98 2.42 -14.57
N ILE A 9 4.75 1.18 -14.14
CA ILE A 9 3.64 0.82 -13.25
C ILE A 9 3.73 1.58 -11.92
N ALA A 10 4.90 1.58 -11.27
CA ALA A 10 5.09 2.25 -9.98
C ALA A 10 4.80 3.75 -10.07
N VAL A 11 5.20 4.42 -11.16
CA VAL A 11 4.90 5.83 -11.40
C VAL A 11 3.39 6.05 -11.57
N VAL A 12 2.72 5.23 -12.39
CA VAL A 12 1.27 5.35 -12.63
C VAL A 12 0.48 5.17 -11.33
N VAL A 13 0.81 4.13 -10.56
CA VAL A 13 0.19 3.85 -9.25
C VAL A 13 0.45 5.00 -8.28
N SER A 14 1.66 5.55 -8.23
CA SER A 14 2.00 6.66 -7.34
C SER A 14 1.19 7.91 -7.68
N ILE A 15 1.05 8.26 -8.96
CA ILE A 15 0.22 9.40 -9.39
C ILE A 15 -1.24 9.19 -9.01
N PHE A 16 -1.76 7.98 -9.21
CA PHE A 16 -3.13 7.63 -8.83
C PHE A 16 -3.36 7.77 -7.32
N LEU A 17 -2.44 7.24 -6.49
CA LEU A 17 -2.53 7.37 -5.03
C LEU A 17 -2.44 8.82 -4.55
N ILE A 18 -1.59 9.64 -5.17
CA ILE A 18 -1.51 11.07 -4.85
C ILE A 18 -2.85 11.76 -5.12
N LYS A 19 -3.51 11.47 -6.25
CA LYS A 19 -4.85 12.01 -6.53
C LYS A 19 -5.86 11.59 -5.46
N LEU A 20 -5.88 10.31 -5.09
CA LEU A 20 -6.76 9.81 -4.04
C LEU A 20 -6.51 10.52 -2.70
N ILE A 21 -5.25 10.72 -2.31
CA ILE A 21 -4.89 11.44 -1.07
C ILE A 21 -5.42 12.87 -1.10
N LEU A 22 -5.31 13.56 -2.24
CA LEU A 22 -5.76 14.95 -2.40
C LEU A 22 -7.29 15.09 -2.41
N GLU A 23 -8.01 14.08 -2.91
CA GLU A 23 -9.47 14.07 -2.97
C GLU A 23 -10.12 13.62 -1.65
N ASN A 24 -9.42 12.81 -0.84
CA ASN A 24 -10.01 12.19 0.33
C ASN A 24 -10.09 13.13 1.55
N ARG A 25 -11.26 13.18 2.19
CA ARG A 25 -11.47 13.94 3.43
C ARG A 25 -11.30 13.10 4.70
N HIS A 26 -11.28 11.76 4.57
CA HIS A 26 -11.15 10.84 5.70
C HIS A 26 -9.68 10.59 6.04
N LYS A 27 -9.26 11.04 7.23
CA LYS A 27 -7.86 10.95 7.70
C LYS A 27 -7.31 9.51 7.73
N GLY A 28 -8.16 8.51 8.00
CA GLY A 28 -7.75 7.10 8.05
C GLY A 28 -7.31 6.56 6.69
N GLU A 29 -8.06 6.88 5.63
CA GLU A 29 -7.71 6.46 4.27
C GLU A 29 -6.47 7.19 3.75
N ALA A 30 -6.32 8.48 4.06
CA ALA A 30 -5.14 9.25 3.68
C ALA A 30 -3.84 8.65 4.26
N ILE A 31 -3.87 8.16 5.50
CA ILE A 31 -2.72 7.47 6.12
C ILE A 31 -2.43 6.16 5.38
N ALA A 32 -3.46 5.38 5.06
CA ALA A 32 -3.33 4.13 4.32
C ALA A 32 -2.70 4.34 2.93
N TYR A 33 -3.19 5.31 2.16
CA TYR A 33 -2.61 5.64 0.86
C TYR A 33 -1.18 6.18 0.98
N SER A 34 -0.88 6.96 2.02
CA SER A 34 0.47 7.49 2.26
C SER A 34 1.48 6.37 2.55
N LEU A 35 1.07 5.33 3.30
CA LEU A 35 1.87 4.13 3.54
C LEU A 35 2.16 3.37 2.24
N ILE A 36 1.14 3.13 1.42
CA ILE A 36 1.30 2.44 0.12
C ILE A 36 2.18 3.27 -0.81
N LEU A 37 1.95 4.58 -0.89
CA LEU A 37 2.73 5.51 -1.71
C LEU A 37 4.20 5.52 -1.28
N GLY A 38 4.47 5.60 0.03
CA GLY A 38 5.84 5.58 0.57
C GLY A 38 6.58 4.30 0.20
N GLY A 39 5.93 3.14 0.35
CA GLY A 39 6.51 1.86 -0.07
C GLY A 39 6.74 1.78 -1.59
N ALA A 40 5.75 2.16 -2.39
CA ALA A 40 5.88 2.20 -3.86
C ALA A 40 7.02 3.13 -4.31
N MET A 41 7.17 4.29 -3.68
CA MET A 41 8.26 5.23 -3.96
C MET A 41 9.63 4.66 -3.55
N GLY A 42 9.75 4.00 -2.40
CA GLY A 42 11.01 3.34 -2.01
C GLY A 42 11.46 2.30 -3.03
N ASN A 43 10.51 1.45 -3.43
CA ASN A 43 10.70 0.42 -4.46
C ASN A 43 11.02 1.02 -5.86
N LEU A 44 10.48 2.21 -6.17
CA LEU A 44 10.78 2.94 -7.40
C LEU A 44 12.20 3.55 -7.36
N ILE A 45 12.56 4.21 -6.26
CA ILE A 45 13.88 4.81 -6.04
C ILE A 45 14.97 3.74 -6.22
N ASP A 46 14.82 2.57 -5.58
CA ASP A 46 15.76 1.46 -5.75
C ASP A 46 15.93 1.05 -7.22
N ARG A 47 14.82 0.90 -7.95
CA ARG A 47 14.86 0.56 -9.38
C ARG A 47 15.47 1.66 -10.25
N VAL A 48 15.33 2.93 -9.88
CA VAL A 48 15.91 4.05 -10.63
C VAL A 48 17.42 4.14 -10.38
N PHE A 49 17.86 4.11 -9.13
CA PHE A 49 19.26 4.32 -8.78
C PHE A 49 20.12 3.05 -8.87
N ARG A 50 19.61 1.91 -8.39
CA ARG A 50 20.36 0.63 -8.33
C ARG A 50 20.05 -0.29 -9.50
N GLY A 51 18.86 -0.13 -10.09
CA GLY A 51 18.40 -0.94 -11.22
C GLY A 51 17.65 -2.22 -10.83
N TYR A 52 17.61 -2.52 -9.53
CA TYR A 52 16.89 -3.63 -8.91
C TYR A 52 16.42 -3.20 -7.52
N VAL A 53 15.53 -3.99 -6.92
CA VAL A 53 15.05 -3.77 -5.54
C VAL A 53 15.97 -4.48 -4.58
N VAL A 54 16.30 -3.83 -3.45
CA VAL A 54 17.10 -4.45 -2.41
C VAL A 54 16.18 -5.15 -1.43
N ASP A 55 16.23 -6.48 -1.41
CA ASP A 55 15.55 -7.29 -0.41
C ASP A 55 16.39 -7.28 0.87
N SER A 56 15.79 -6.79 1.97
CA SER A 56 16.50 -6.60 3.24
C SER A 56 16.28 -7.76 4.22
N PHE A 57 15.16 -8.46 4.07
CA PHE A 57 14.75 -9.56 4.94
C PHE A 57 14.63 -10.84 4.11
N ASP A 58 15.44 -11.83 4.44
CA ASP A 58 15.36 -13.18 3.89
C ASP A 58 15.19 -14.16 5.06
N PHE A 59 14.09 -14.92 5.04
CA PHE A 59 13.78 -15.90 6.09
C PHE A 59 13.86 -17.29 5.47
N TYR A 60 14.72 -18.13 6.02
CA TYR A 60 14.87 -19.51 5.56
C TYR A 60 14.80 -20.48 6.72
N TRP A 61 14.26 -21.67 6.43
CA TRP A 61 14.21 -22.80 7.34
C TRP A 61 14.59 -24.08 6.61
N ARG A 62 15.78 -24.62 6.92
CA ARG A 62 16.41 -25.72 6.16
C ARG A 62 16.48 -25.36 4.67
N ASP A 63 15.91 -26.18 3.80
CA ASP A 63 15.87 -25.97 2.35
C ASP A 63 14.69 -25.09 1.91
N TRP A 64 13.81 -24.68 2.84
CA TRP A 64 12.67 -23.83 2.52
C TRP A 64 13.02 -22.36 2.69
N HIS A 65 12.94 -21.62 1.59
CA HIS A 65 13.12 -20.17 1.58
C HIS A 65 11.77 -19.47 1.47
N TRP A 66 11.49 -18.59 2.44
CA TRP A 66 10.41 -17.62 2.29
C TRP A 66 10.86 -16.56 1.28
N PRO A 67 9.95 -16.04 0.42
CA PRO A 67 10.30 -14.97 -0.50
C PRO A 67 10.92 -13.78 0.26
N ALA A 68 12.13 -13.38 -0.13
CA ALA A 68 12.77 -12.22 0.46
C ALA A 68 11.91 -10.97 0.22
N PHE A 69 11.87 -10.08 1.20
CA PHE A 69 11.07 -8.86 1.15
C PHE A 69 11.83 -7.69 1.76
N ASN A 70 11.33 -6.48 1.51
CA ASN A 70 11.95 -5.27 2.03
C ASN A 70 10.96 -4.43 2.86
N LEU A 71 11.47 -3.33 3.40
CA LEU A 71 10.67 -2.39 4.19
C LEU A 71 9.54 -1.74 3.36
N ALA A 72 9.75 -1.54 2.06
CA ALA A 72 8.72 -1.00 1.17
C ALA A 72 7.53 -1.96 1.02
N ASP A 73 7.77 -3.26 0.94
CA ASP A 73 6.71 -4.27 0.87
C ASP A 73 5.91 -4.31 2.18
N ILE A 74 6.59 -4.20 3.33
CA ILE A 74 5.92 -4.10 4.64
C ILE A 74 5.02 -2.85 4.67
N ALA A 75 5.50 -1.69 4.23
CA ALA A 75 4.72 -0.46 4.19
C ALA A 75 3.48 -0.59 3.29
N ILE A 76 3.62 -1.23 2.13
CA ILE A 76 2.51 -1.51 1.21
C ILE A 76 1.47 -2.43 1.87
N VAL A 77 1.91 -3.52 2.50
CA VAL A 77 1.01 -4.49 3.17
C VAL A 77 0.27 -3.83 4.34
N LEU A 78 0.98 -3.07 5.18
CA LEU A 78 0.36 -2.36 6.30
C LEU A 78 -0.63 -1.29 5.82
N GLY A 79 -0.27 -0.53 4.78
CA GLY A 79 -1.16 0.46 4.17
C GLY A 79 -2.42 -0.20 3.58
N ALA A 80 -2.27 -1.33 2.88
CA ALA A 80 -3.40 -2.08 2.34
C ALA A 80 -4.32 -2.64 3.44
N LEU A 81 -3.74 -3.22 4.50
CA LEU A 81 -4.50 -3.69 5.66
C LEU A 81 -5.27 -2.55 6.34
N LEU A 82 -4.63 -1.39 6.50
CA LEU A 82 -5.28 -0.22 7.08
C LEU A 82 -6.41 0.30 6.18
N PHE A 83 -6.21 0.34 4.87
CA PHE A 83 -7.23 0.74 3.90
C PHE A 83 -8.46 -0.18 3.97
N VAL A 84 -8.26 -1.49 3.91
CA VAL A 84 -9.34 -2.48 4.00
C VAL A 84 -10.06 -2.38 5.35
N SER A 85 -9.32 -2.27 6.45
CA SER A 85 -9.90 -2.13 7.78
C SER A 85 -10.75 -0.86 7.89
N SER A 86 -10.23 0.28 7.43
CA SER A 86 -10.95 1.56 7.43
C SER A 86 -12.22 1.50 6.58
N SER A 87 -12.16 0.88 5.41
CA SER A 87 -13.31 0.72 4.52
C SER A 87 -14.41 -0.16 5.14
N LEU A 88 -14.04 -1.27 5.79
CA LEU A 88 -15.00 -2.16 6.47
C LEU A 88 -15.63 -1.51 7.71
N LEU A 89 -14.85 -0.76 8.50
CA LEU A 89 -15.33 -0.03 9.67
C LEU A 89 -16.25 1.15 9.28
N GLY A 90 -15.90 1.90 8.23
CA GLY A 90 -16.74 2.98 7.70
C GLY A 90 -18.09 2.48 7.18
N LYS A 91 -18.12 1.26 6.62
CA LYS A 91 -19.38 0.63 6.17
C LYS A 91 -20.31 0.26 7.32
N LYS A 92 -19.77 -0.23 8.45
CA LYS A 92 -20.57 -0.57 9.65
C LYS A 92 -21.23 0.64 10.31
N ALA A 93 -20.56 1.80 10.33
CA ALA A 93 -21.11 3.00 10.95
C ALA A 93 -22.37 3.51 10.23
N ASN A 94 -22.41 3.40 8.89
CA ASN A 94 -23.57 3.82 8.10
C ASN A 94 -24.76 2.86 8.22
N THR A 95 -24.52 1.56 8.43
CA THR A 95 -25.61 0.57 8.57
C THR A 95 -26.38 0.71 9.89
N ASN A 96 -25.72 1.10 10.98
CA ASN A 96 -26.38 1.27 12.28
C ASN A 96 -27.20 2.57 12.39
N ALA A 97 -26.90 3.58 11.57
CA ALA A 97 -27.67 4.82 11.53
C ALA A 97 -29.01 4.67 10.79
N GLU A 98 -29.10 3.72 9.85
CA GLU A 98 -30.34 3.43 9.11
C GLU A 98 -31.33 2.60 9.93
N SER A 99 -30.84 1.77 10.87
CA SER A 99 -31.68 0.89 11.70
C SER A 99 -32.28 1.56 12.95
N ASP A 100 -31.81 2.75 13.32
CA ASP A 100 -32.21 3.46 14.55
C ASP A 100 -33.13 4.67 14.25
N GLY A 101 -33.48 4.89 12.97
CA GLY A 101 -34.35 5.97 12.50
C GLY A 101 -35.72 5.52 11.99
N SER A 102 -36.07 4.24 12.16
CA SER A 102 -37.31 3.63 11.65
C SER A 102 -38.30 3.18 12.75
N ASP A 103 -38.13 3.64 13.99
CA ASP A 103 -39.04 3.37 15.11
C ASP A 103 -39.87 4.60 15.49
#